data_AF-A0A8T2TI29-F1
#
_entry.id   AF-A0A8T2TI29-F1
#
_cell.length_a   1.000
_cell.length_b   1.000
_cell.length_c   1.000
_cell.angle_alpha   90.00
_cell.angle_beta   90.00
_cell.angle_gamma   90.00
#
_symmetry.space_group_name_H-M   'P 1'
#
loop_
_entity.id
_entity.type
_entity.pdbx_description
1 polymer ?
#
loop_
_entity_poly.entity_id
_entity_poly.type
_entity_poly.pdbx_seq_one_letter_code
_entity_poly.pdbx_strand_id
1 'polypeptide(L)'
;MMKLIQVGITLIDHRGQLPMIDGAYCVRHFNLCNFDMRTDRDVLSSIELLKNSGIDFERNRPNGLVSRTLGSLLPKHGLVFNPRIHYVCYKRD
;
A
#
# COMPACT_ATOMS: atom_id res chain seq x y z
N MET A 1 -10.27 -8.17 -13.57
CA MET A 1 -9.82 -8.47 -12.19
C MET A 1 -9.34 -7.16 -11.61
N MET A 2 -9.84 -6.76 -10.44
CA MET A 2 -9.41 -5.50 -9.80
C MET A 2 -7.93 -5.59 -9.41
N LYS A 3 -7.22 -4.48 -9.54
CA LYS A 3 -5.80 -4.39 -9.18
C LYS A 3 -5.63 -3.42 -8.01
N LEU A 4 -4.76 -3.79 -7.07
CA LEU A 4 -4.38 -2.90 -5.98
C LEU A 4 -3.64 -1.68 -6.53
N ILE A 5 -4.01 -0.49 -6.07
CA ILE A 5 -3.40 0.78 -6.48
C ILE A 5 -2.34 1.23 -5.46
N GLN A 6 -2.66 1.10 -4.18
CA GLN A 6 -1.79 1.54 -3.09
C GLN A 6 -1.99 0.63 -1.86
N VAL A 7 -0.94 0.48 -1.06
CA VAL A 7 -0.98 -0.20 0.23
C VAL A 7 -0.25 0.66 1.26
N GLY A 8 -0.90 1.00 2.37
CA GLY A 8 -0.29 1.65 3.52
C GLY A 8 0.07 0.62 4.59
N ILE A 9 1.30 0.68 5.11
CA ILE A 9 1.73 -0.14 6.26
C ILE A 9 2.41 0.79 7.26
N THR A 10 1.93 0.75 8.50
CA THR A 10 2.53 1.46 9.62
C THR A 10 2.86 0.46 10.70
N LEU A 11 4.09 0.50 11.20
CA LEU A 11 4.52 -0.32 12.33
C LEU A 11 4.42 0.52 13.60
N ILE A 12 3.87 -0.07 14.66
CA ILE A 12 3.80 0.54 15.98
C ILE A 12 4.19 -0.52 17.01
N ASP A 13 4.80 -0.10 18.11
CA ASP A 13 5.04 -0.99 19.23
C ASP A 13 3.79 -1.14 20.12
N HIS A 14 3.89 -1.97 21.16
CA HIS A 14 2.80 -2.23 22.12
C HIS A 14 2.40 -0.98 22.95
N ARG A 15 3.19 0.10 22.92
CA ARG A 15 2.90 1.37 23.59
C ARG A 15 2.30 2.40 22.64
N GLY A 16 2.11 2.03 21.37
CA GLY A 16 1.63 2.93 20.32
C GLY A 16 2.71 3.86 19.76
N GLN A 17 3.99 3.57 19.98
CA GLN A 17 5.09 4.39 19.49
C GLN A 17 5.50 3.96 18.08
N LEU A 18 5.68 4.95 17.20
CA LEU A 18 6.18 4.74 15.84
C LEU A 18 7.70 4.55 15.85
N PRO A 19 8.24 3.62 15.04
CA PRO A 19 9.68 3.50 14.85
C PRO A 19 10.22 4.78 14.22
N MET A 20 11.30 5.31 14.81
CA MET A 20 12.08 6.40 14.24
C MET A 20 13.32 5.83 13.55
N ILE A 21 13.50 6.19 12.28
CA ILE A 21 14.66 5.82 11.47
C ILE A 21 15.26 7.12 10.97
N ASP A 22 16.54 7.36 11.26
CA ASP A 22 17.28 8.57 10.88
C ASP A 22 16.57 9.89 11.24
N GLY A 23 15.94 9.92 12.42
CA GLY A 23 15.23 11.10 12.93
C GLY A 23 13.83 11.33 12.35
N ALA A 24 13.30 10.39 11.56
CA ALA A 24 11.95 10.48 10.99
C ALA A 24 11.09 9.26 11.34
N TYR A 25 9.79 9.47 11.56
CA TYR A 25 8.84 8.37 11.75
C TYR A 25 8.73 7.53 10.48
N CYS A 26 8.79 6.21 10.64
CA CYS A 26 8.66 5.26 9.55
C CYS A 26 7.19 4.90 9.31
N VAL A 27 6.46 5.83 8.69
CA VAL A 27 5.15 5.59 8.07
C VAL A 27 5.36 5.46 6.57
N ARG A 28 4.92 4.36 5.96
CA ARG A 28 5.19 4.07 4.54
C ARG A 28 3.93 3.63 3.81
N HIS A 29 3.62 4.34 2.73
CA HIS A 29 2.63 3.90 1.76
C HIS A 29 3.34 3.59 0.44
N PHE A 30 2.94 2.50 -0.20
CA PHE A 30 3.50 2.02 -1.45
C PHE A 30 2.48 2.17 -2.57
N ASN A 31 2.83 2.92 -3.60
CA ASN A 31 2.05 2.95 -4.83
C ASN A 31 2.46 1.79 -5.73
N LEU A 32 1.49 1.20 -6.43
CA LEU A 32 1.70 0.00 -7.24
C LEU A 32 1.57 0.30 -8.74
N CYS A 33 2.43 -0.33 -9.54
CA CYS A 33 2.51 -0.07 -10.98
C CYS A 33 1.65 -0.99 -11.86
N ASN A 34 0.96 -1.97 -11.27
CA ASN A 34 0.27 -3.00 -12.05
C ASN A 34 -0.99 -2.50 -12.75
N PHE A 35 -1.58 -1.41 -12.26
CA PHE A 35 -2.79 -0.83 -12.83
C PHE A 35 -2.47 0.10 -14.01
N ASP A 36 -3.26 -0.02 -15.06
CA ASP A 36 -3.14 0.71 -16.31
C ASP A 36 -4.53 1.20 -16.76
N MET A 37 -4.74 2.52 -16.73
CA MET A 37 -6.00 3.16 -17.15
C MET A 37 -6.44 2.82 -18.57
N ARG A 38 -5.51 2.38 -19.44
CA ARG A 38 -5.80 2.06 -20.85
C ARG A 38 -6.32 0.64 -21.05
N THR A 39 -5.95 -0.28 -20.15
CA THR A 39 -6.19 -1.72 -20.35
C THR A 39 -7.03 -2.33 -19.23
N ASP A 40 -6.99 -1.75 -18.04
CA ASP A 40 -7.77 -2.22 -16.90
C ASP A 40 -9.15 -1.56 -16.88
N ARG A 41 -10.18 -2.41 -16.83
CA ARG A 41 -11.56 -1.98 -16.68
C ARG A 41 -11.86 -1.72 -15.21
N ASP A 42 -12.16 -0.47 -14.88
CA ASP A 42 -12.67 -0.04 -13.59
C ASP A 42 -13.77 1.01 -13.75
N VAL A 43 -14.58 1.22 -12.72
CA VAL A 43 -15.69 2.18 -12.74
C VAL A 43 -15.11 3.61 -12.74
N LEU A 44 -15.55 4.45 -13.69
CA LEU A 44 -15.06 5.82 -13.85
C LEU A 44 -15.13 6.64 -12.55
N SER A 45 -16.22 6.51 -11.80
CA SER A 45 -16.41 7.20 -10.51
C SER A 45 -15.33 6.82 -9.48
N SER A 46 -14.87 5.57 -9.48
CA SER A 46 -13.78 5.11 -8.60
C SER A 46 -12.44 5.70 -9.02
N ILE A 47 -12.19 5.82 -10.33
CA ILE A 47 -10.96 6.44 -10.86
C ILE A 47 -10.93 7.93 -10.53
N GLU A 48 -12.04 8.64 -10.71
CA GLU A 48 -12.15 10.06 -10.35
C GLU A 48 -11.96 10.27 -8.84
N LEU A 49 -12.58 9.44 -8.00
CA LEU A 49 -12.39 9.48 -6.56
C LEU A 49 -10.90 9.31 -6.18
N LEU A 50 -10.22 8.34 -6.77
CA LEU A 50 -8.79 8.08 -6.53
C LEU A 50 -7.89 9.23 -6.99
N LYS A 51 -8.18 9.83 -8.16
CA LYS A 51 -7.47 11.04 -8.62
C LYS A 51 -7.66 12.21 -7.66
N ASN A 52 -8.90 12.44 -7.22
CA ASN A 52 -9.23 13.51 -6.27
C ASN A 52 -8.60 13.31 -4.89
N SER A 53 -8.26 12.07 -4.53
CA SER A 53 -7.52 11.74 -3.30
C SER A 53 -5.99 11.77 -3.48
N GLY A 54 -5.50 12.21 -4.64
CA GLY A 54 -4.08 12.45 -4.91
C GLY A 54 -3.34 11.29 -5.58
N ILE A 55 -4.05 10.26 -6.08
CA ILE A 55 -3.42 9.20 -6.86
C ILE A 55 -3.05 9.70 -8.26
N ASP A 56 -1.77 9.60 -8.58
CA ASP A 56 -1.23 9.82 -9.92
C ASP A 56 -0.96 8.47 -10.61
N PHE A 57 -1.93 8.02 -11.42
CA PHE A 57 -1.83 6.75 -12.13
C PHE A 57 -0.71 6.73 -13.18
N GLU A 58 -0.46 7.86 -13.85
CA GLU A 58 0.59 7.97 -14.86
C GLU A 58 1.98 7.91 -14.22
N ARG A 59 2.14 8.47 -13.02
CA ARG A 59 3.39 8.36 -12.25
C ARG A 59 3.57 6.99 -11.59
N ASN A 60 2.48 6.35 -11.17
CA ASN A 60 2.53 5.02 -10.54
C ASN A 60 3.02 3.93 -11.50
N ARG A 61 2.76 4.05 -12.80
CA ARG A 61 3.18 3.04 -13.78
C ARG A 61 4.72 2.89 -13.90
N PRO A 62 5.52 3.96 -14.09
CA PRO A 62 6.97 3.85 -14.14
C PRO A 62 7.64 3.79 -12.76
N ASN A 63 7.04 4.38 -11.71
CA ASN A 63 7.71 4.54 -10.41
C ASN A 63 7.15 3.63 -9.30
N GLY A 64 6.02 2.97 -9.55
CA GLY A 64 5.34 2.14 -8.55
C GLY A 64 6.02 0.79 -8.37
N LEU A 65 5.76 0.19 -7.21
CA LEU A 65 6.23 -1.14 -6.87
C LEU A 65 5.36 -2.21 -7.56
N VAL A 66 5.97 -3.28 -8.03
CA VAL A 66 5.23 -4.45 -8.52
C VAL A 66 4.56 -5.15 -7.33
N SER A 67 3.24 -5.29 -7.35
CA SER A 67 2.44 -5.93 -6.29
C SER A 67 2.94 -7.32 -5.91
N ARG A 68 3.35 -8.13 -6.88
CA ARG A 68 3.95 -9.45 -6.65
C ARG A 68 5.27 -9.35 -5.86
N THR A 69 6.09 -8.35 -6.16
CA THR A 69 7.34 -8.09 -5.41
C THR A 69 7.02 -7.76 -3.96
N LEU A 70 6.06 -6.85 -3.72
CA LEU A 70 5.61 -6.53 -2.36
C LEU A 70 5.11 -7.78 -1.63
N GLY A 71 4.22 -8.56 -2.26
CA GLY A 71 3.68 -9.79 -1.68
C GLY A 71 4.76 -10.82 -1.32
N SER A 72 5.85 -10.88 -2.08
CA SER A 72 6.99 -11.76 -1.78
C SER A 72 7.89 -11.27 -0.64
N LEU A 73 7.92 -9.96 -0.39
CA LEU A 73 8.76 -9.34 0.64
C LEU A 73 8.13 -9.44 2.03
N LEU A 74 6.79 -9.35 2.13
CA LEU A 74 6.08 -9.42 3.41
C LEU A 74 6.49 -10.66 4.25
N PRO A 75 6.46 -11.91 3.74
CA PRO A 75 6.86 -13.07 4.52
C PRO A 75 8.37 -13.07 4.82
N LYS A 76 9.20 -12.62 3.87
CA LYS A 76 10.67 -12.55 4.05
C LYS A 76 11.09 -11.64 5.20
N HIS A 77 10.33 -10.57 5.42
CA HIS A 77 10.55 -9.64 6.54
C HIS A 77 9.72 -9.98 7.78
N GLY A 78 9.06 -11.14 7.81
CA GLY A 78 8.26 -11.59 8.94
C GLY A 78 7.01 -10.75 9.19
N LEU A 79 6.55 -9.97 8.20
CA LEU A 79 5.34 -9.15 8.25
C LEU A 79 4.07 -9.94 7.93
N VAL A 80 4.16 -11.24 7.65
CA VAL A 80 3.07 -12.22 7.58
C VAL A 80 3.55 -13.55 8.14
N PHE A 81 2.62 -14.39 8.61
CA PHE A 81 2.92 -15.69 9.24
C PHE A 81 3.81 -15.60 10.49
N ASN A 82 3.84 -14.44 11.15
CA ASN A 82 4.59 -14.22 12.39
C ASN A 82 3.62 -14.05 13.56
N PRO A 83 3.55 -15.01 14.51
CA PRO A 83 2.59 -14.96 15.62
C PRO A 83 2.85 -13.83 16.62
N ARG A 84 4.00 -13.13 16.52
CA ARG A 84 4.33 -11.96 17.35
C ARG A 84 3.78 -10.64 16.80
N ILE A 85 3.21 -10.63 15.59
CA ILE A 85 2.62 -9.45 14.98
C ILE A 85 1.11 -9.46 15.16
N HIS A 86 0.58 -8.33 15.63
CA HIS A 86 -0.84 -8.07 15.69
C HIS A 86 -1.23 -7.09 14.58
N TYR A 87 -2.16 -7.48 13.71
CA TYR A 87 -2.66 -6.61 12.64
C TYR A 87 -3.87 -5.85 13.13
N VAL A 88 -3.84 -4.53 12.94
CA VAL A 88 -4.99 -3.66 13.15
C VAL A 88 -5.48 -3.20 11.79
N CYS A 89 -6.74 -3.51 11.47
CA CYS A 89 -7.37 -3.15 10.21
C CYS A 89 -8.67 -2.41 10.50
N TYR A 90 -8.94 -1.37 9.71
CA TYR A 90 -10.22 -0.66 9.73
C TYR A 90 -10.88 -0.82 8.36
N LYS A 91 -12.15 -1.20 8.38
CA LYS A 91 -13.01 -1.23 7.20
C LYS A 91 -14.14 -0.25 7.47
N ARG A 92 -14.35 0.69 6.55
CA ARG A 92 -15.55 1.53 6.55
C ARG A 92 -16.64 0.76 5.80
N ASP A 93 -17.80 0.62 6.43
CA ASP A 93 -19.01 0.07 5.80
C ASP A 93 -19.62 1.05 4.79
#